data_AF-A0AAW4HVX0-F1
#
_entry.id   AF-A0AAW4HVX0-F1
#
_cell.length_a   1.000
_cell.length_b   1.000
_cell.length_c   1.000
_cell.angle_alpha   90.00
_cell.angle_beta   90.00
_cell.angle_gamma   90.00
#
_symmetry.space_group_name_H-M   'P 1'
#
loop_
_entity.id
_entity.type
_entity.pdbx_description
1 polymer ?
#
loop_
_entity_poly.entity_id
_entity_poly.type
_entity_poly.pdbx_seq_one_letter_code
_entity_poly.pdbx_strand_id
1 'polypeptide(L)'
;MKYKEQEFTLELKENIQCMEKEIERISLKLHKEYAHLYIEKHMELDMGFAREKENPFEVGYYSSVAIAILDEEKEMIEFHYIPIWKCERILLGMSIQSNIFGSKKVGELVDESCYEIEEELKEQLEEYLE
;
A
#
# COMPACT_ATOMS: atom_id res chain seq x y z
N MET A 1 6.02 -9.68 -6.30
CA MET A 1 6.60 -9.98 -7.63
C MET A 1 7.53 -8.87 -8.11
N LYS A 2 8.77 -9.20 -8.52
CA LYS A 2 9.76 -8.21 -9.02
C LYS A 2 9.84 -8.16 -10.54
N TYR A 3 9.90 -6.95 -11.08
CA TYR A 3 9.95 -6.66 -12.51
C TYR A 3 11.16 -5.78 -12.85
N LYS A 4 11.83 -6.10 -13.95
CA LYS A 4 12.86 -5.23 -14.55
C LYS A 4 12.19 -4.23 -15.49
N GLU A 5 12.87 -3.13 -15.78
CA GLU A 5 12.37 -2.09 -16.71
C GLU A 5 11.93 -2.63 -18.08
N GLN A 6 12.56 -3.69 -18.58
CA GLN A 6 12.19 -4.33 -19.85
C GLN A 6 10.81 -5.01 -19.82
N GLU A 7 10.30 -5.29 -18.63
CA GLU A 7 9.03 -5.97 -18.38
C GLU A 7 7.91 -4.94 -18.11
N PHE A 8 8.19 -3.64 -18.23
CA PHE A 8 7.22 -2.57 -18.03
C PHE A 8 6.30 -2.44 -19.24
N THR A 9 5.38 -3.39 -19.35
CA THR A 9 4.40 -3.49 -20.43
C THR A 9 3.11 -2.72 -20.10
N LEU A 10 2.26 -2.52 -21.10
CA LEU A 10 0.91 -1.98 -20.90
C LEU A 10 0.07 -2.91 -20.01
N GLU A 11 0.19 -4.23 -20.21
CA GLU A 11 -0.48 -5.25 -19.40
C GLU A 11 -0.10 -5.15 -17.91
N LEU A 12 1.19 -4.99 -17.60
CA LEU A 12 1.63 -4.80 -16.22
C LEU A 12 1.06 -3.50 -15.64
N LYS A 13 1.05 -2.42 -16.42
CA LYS A 13 0.48 -1.13 -15.99
C LYS A 13 -1.01 -1.27 -15.65
N GLU A 14 -1.77 -1.95 -16.50
CA GLU A 14 -3.19 -2.20 -16.28
C GLU A 14 -3.40 -3.08 -15.05
N ASN A 15 -2.59 -4.11 -14.85
CA ASN A 15 -2.66 -4.97 -13.67
C ASN A 15 -2.43 -4.18 -12.37
N ILE A 16 -1.36 -3.37 -12.31
CA ILE A 16 -1.08 -2.49 -11.18
C ILE A 16 -2.28 -1.59 -10.89
N GLN A 17 -2.79 -0.88 -11.90
CA GLN A 17 -3.88 0.07 -11.73
C GLN A 17 -5.21 -0.59 -11.35
N CYS A 18 -5.47 -1.80 -11.82
CA CYS A 18 -6.65 -2.58 -11.44
C CYS A 18 -6.56 -3.01 -9.97
N MET A 19 -5.40 -3.53 -9.55
CA MET A 19 -5.15 -3.92 -8.16
C MET A 19 -5.25 -2.72 -7.22
N GLU A 20 -4.61 -1.59 -7.55
CA GLU A 20 -4.69 -0.35 -6.77
C GLU A 20 -6.13 0.14 -6.57
N LYS A 21 -6.94 0.18 -7.64
CA LYS A 21 -8.35 0.59 -7.55
C LYS A 21 -9.18 -0.35 -6.68
N GLU A 22 -8.91 -1.65 -6.78
CA GLU A 22 -9.63 -2.63 -5.99
C GLU A 22 -9.28 -2.52 -4.50
N ILE A 23 -8.01 -2.31 -4.18
CA ILE A 23 -7.54 -2.10 -2.80
C ILE A 23 -8.05 -0.78 -2.24
N GLU A 24 -8.07 0.30 -3.04
CA GLU A 24 -8.71 1.57 -2.66
C GLU A 24 -10.20 1.35 -2.32
N ARG A 25 -10.93 0.59 -3.15
CA ARG A 25 -12.33 0.23 -2.90
C ARG A 25 -12.51 -0.59 -1.62
N ILE A 26 -11.65 -1.58 -1.38
CA ILE A 26 -11.64 -2.41 -0.18
C ILE A 26 -11.40 -1.55 1.05
N SER A 27 -10.36 -0.70 1.05
CA SER A 27 -10.04 0.16 2.20
C SER A 27 -11.20 1.09 2.58
N LEU A 28 -11.87 1.70 1.60
CA LEU A 28 -13.04 2.56 1.82
C LEU A 28 -14.25 1.78 2.35
N LYS A 29 -14.40 0.51 1.97
CA LYS A 29 -15.47 -0.36 2.47
C LYS A 29 -15.20 -0.72 3.93
N LEU A 30 -14.00 -1.23 4.22
CA LEU A 30 -13.59 -1.62 5.57
C LEU A 30 -13.62 -0.43 6.54
N HIS A 31 -13.17 0.76 6.12
CA HIS A 31 -13.25 1.95 6.96
C HIS A 31 -14.69 2.24 7.41
N LYS A 32 -15.65 2.17 6.48
CA LYS A 32 -17.07 2.36 6.80
C LYS A 32 -17.63 1.28 7.72
N GLU A 33 -17.18 0.04 7.54
CA GLU A 33 -17.62 -1.11 8.33
C GLU A 33 -17.06 -1.07 9.75
N TYR A 34 -15.82 -0.62 9.96
CA TYR A 34 -15.13 -0.73 11.25
C TYR A 34 -15.00 0.58 12.04
N ALA A 35 -14.98 1.76 11.40
CA ALA A 35 -14.65 3.03 12.08
C ALA A 35 -15.55 3.33 13.29
N HIS A 36 -16.82 2.98 13.24
CA HIS A 36 -17.74 3.20 14.36
C HIS A 36 -17.43 2.32 15.58
N LEU A 37 -16.90 1.10 15.38
CA LEU A 37 -16.52 0.18 16.45
C LEU A 37 -15.32 0.71 17.25
N TYR A 38 -14.37 1.36 16.56
CA TYR A 38 -13.24 2.04 17.20
C TYR A 38 -13.69 3.24 18.04
N ILE A 39 -14.64 4.03 17.53
CA ILE A 39 -15.23 5.16 18.27
C ILE A 39 -15.88 4.69 19.58
N GLU A 40 -16.56 3.54 19.59
CA GLU A 40 -17.15 2.95 20.80
C GLU A 40 -16.11 2.60 21.87
N LYS A 41 -14.86 2.34 21.48
CA LYS A 41 -13.71 2.11 22.36
C LYS A 41 -12.89 3.37 22.67
N HIS A 42 -13.38 4.56 22.33
CA HIS A 42 -12.64 5.82 22.46
C HIS A 42 -11.35 5.89 21.63
N MET A 43 -11.31 5.16 20.50
CA MET A 43 -10.20 5.18 19.54
C MET A 43 -10.65 5.79 18.21
N GLU A 44 -9.69 6.17 17.38
CA GLU A 44 -9.89 6.64 16.01
C GLU A 44 -9.21 5.68 15.02
N LEU A 45 -9.96 5.24 14.01
CA LEU A 45 -9.45 4.47 12.88
C LEU A 45 -9.24 5.39 11.68
N ASP A 46 -7.99 5.56 11.28
CA ASP A 46 -7.62 6.10 9.98
C ASP A 46 -7.12 4.95 9.10
N MET A 47 -7.69 4.80 7.91
CA MET A 47 -7.19 3.82 6.95
C MET A 47 -7.45 4.29 5.55
N GLY A 48 -6.56 3.93 4.63
CA GLY A 48 -6.74 4.34 3.25
C GLY A 48 -5.66 3.87 2.33
N PHE A 49 -5.95 4.06 1.05
CA PHE A 49 -5.00 3.84 -0.04
C PHE A 49 -4.30 5.16 -0.39
N ALA A 50 -3.00 5.10 -0.61
CA ALA A 50 -2.17 6.23 -1.02
C ALA A 50 -1.36 5.89 -2.27
N ARG A 51 -1.09 6.91 -3.08
CA ARG A 51 -0.13 6.86 -4.18
C ARG A 51 0.61 8.19 -4.31
N GLU A 52 1.91 8.14 -4.56
CA GLU A 52 2.75 9.35 -4.60
C GLU A 52 2.76 10.04 -5.97
N LYS A 53 2.45 9.32 -7.05
CA LYS A 53 2.57 9.78 -8.43
C LYS A 53 1.44 9.25 -9.30
N GLU A 54 1.33 9.77 -10.53
CA GLU A 54 0.29 9.32 -11.48
C GLU A 54 0.74 8.13 -12.34
N ASN A 55 2.02 8.11 -12.75
CA ASN A 55 2.54 7.08 -13.64
C ASN A 55 3.21 5.97 -12.82
N PRO A 56 2.67 4.72 -12.79
CA PRO A 56 3.24 3.63 -12.00
C PRO A 56 4.67 3.28 -12.40
N PHE A 57 5.09 3.59 -13.62
CA PHE A 57 6.46 3.37 -14.06
C PHE A 57 7.38 4.56 -13.82
N GLU A 58 6.96 5.62 -13.14
CA GLU A 58 7.86 6.70 -12.76
C GLU A 58 8.75 6.27 -11.58
N VAL A 59 10.05 6.61 -11.61
CA VAL A 59 10.93 6.31 -10.47
C VAL A 59 10.50 7.14 -9.27
N GLY A 60 10.40 6.49 -8.11
CA GLY A 60 9.79 7.06 -6.91
C GLY A 60 8.26 7.02 -6.96
N TYR A 61 7.65 6.27 -7.88
CA TYR A 61 6.24 5.92 -7.71
C TYR A 61 6.14 4.90 -6.58
N TYR A 62 5.18 5.13 -5.71
CA TYR A 62 4.87 4.27 -4.58
C TYR A 62 3.37 4.29 -4.34
N SER A 63 2.77 3.12 -4.15
CA SER A 63 1.37 2.97 -3.75
C SER A 63 1.21 1.93 -2.67
N SER A 64 0.21 2.14 -1.81
CA SER A 64 0.08 1.41 -0.55
C SER A 64 -1.31 1.50 0.04
N VAL A 65 -1.65 0.56 0.92
CA VAL A 65 -2.77 0.68 1.86
C VAL A 65 -2.23 0.64 3.28
N ALA A 66 -2.82 1.43 4.17
CA ALA A 66 -2.41 1.47 5.57
C ALA A 66 -3.62 1.58 6.50
N ILE A 67 -3.43 1.10 7.73
CA ILE A 67 -4.28 1.30 8.90
C ILE A 67 -3.44 2.03 9.94
N ALA A 68 -4.01 3.07 10.53
CA ALA A 68 -3.49 3.74 11.72
C ALA A 68 -4.60 3.78 12.76
N ILE A 69 -4.30 3.32 13.97
CA ILE A 69 -5.22 3.39 15.11
C ILE A 69 -4.65 4.40 16.09
N LEU A 70 -5.48 5.36 16.47
CA LEU A 70 -5.13 6.40 17.42
C LEU A 70 -5.96 6.24 18.69
N ASP A 71 -5.35 6.49 19.84
CA ASP A 71 -6.05 6.51 21.11
C ASP A 71 -6.82 7.83 21.35
N GLU A 72 -7.39 7.98 22.54
CA GLU A 72 -8.15 9.18 22.93
C GLU A 72 -7.32 10.47 22.93
N GLU A 73 -6.00 10.38 23.12
CA GLU A 73 -5.06 11.50 23.08
C GLU A 73 -4.59 11.82 21.65
N LYS A 74 -5.07 11.04 20.66
CA LYS A 74 -4.63 11.05 19.26
C LYS A 74 -3.18 10.60 19.08
N GLU A 75 -2.65 9.83 20.02
CA GLU A 75 -1.38 9.16 19.83
C GLU A 75 -1.62 7.88 19.01
N MET A 76 -0.77 7.69 17.99
CA MET A 76 -0.84 6.49 17.15
C MET A 76 -0.32 5.30 17.95
N ILE A 77 -1.21 4.35 18.23
CA ILE A 77 -0.89 3.16 19.01
C ILE A 77 -0.63 1.94 18.13
N GLU A 78 -1.12 1.95 16.89
CA GLU A 78 -0.85 0.92 15.88
C GLU A 78 -0.73 1.51 14.48
N PHE A 79 0.14 0.92 13.67
CA PHE A 79 0.29 1.25 12.26
C PHE A 79 0.62 -0.01 11.44
N HIS A 80 -0.36 -0.44 10.65
CA HIS A 80 -0.19 -1.54 9.71
C HIS A 80 -0.11 -1.01 8.28
N TYR A 81 0.83 -1.53 7.50
CA TYR A 81 1.22 -0.94 6.22
C TYR A 81 1.56 -2.01 5.18
N ILE A 82 0.86 -1.99 4.03
CA ILE A 82 1.04 -2.94 2.94
C ILE A 82 1.44 -2.18 1.65
N PRO A 83 2.67 -2.35 1.14
CA PRO A 83 3.07 -1.77 -0.14
C PRO A 83 2.42 -2.54 -1.30
N ILE A 84 1.77 -1.82 -2.23
CA ILE A 84 1.11 -2.44 -3.39
C ILE A 84 2.05 -2.43 -4.59
N TRP A 85 2.52 -1.26 -5.00
CA TRP A 85 3.47 -1.14 -6.09
C TRP A 85 4.53 -0.10 -5.77
N LYS A 86 5.79 -0.45 -6.01
CA LYS A 86 6.91 0.50 -5.98
C LYS A 86 7.69 0.45 -7.27
N CYS A 87 8.08 1.61 -7.78
CA CYS A 87 8.99 1.74 -8.90
C CYS A 87 10.21 2.52 -8.44
N GLU A 88 11.34 1.84 -8.35
CA GLU A 88 12.57 2.38 -7.76
C GLU A 88 13.76 2.19 -8.68
N ARG A 89 14.86 2.85 -8.32
CA ARG A 89 16.14 2.69 -8.99
C ARG A 89 17.11 2.08 -8.01
N ILE A 90 17.75 0.98 -8.40
CA ILE A 90 18.67 0.23 -7.57
C ILE A 90 20.08 0.33 -8.14
N LEU A 91 21.06 0.58 -7.26
CA LEU A 91 22.49 0.49 -7.55
C LEU A 91 23.15 -0.34 -6.45
N LEU A 92 23.86 -1.41 -6.84
CA LEU A 92 24.52 -2.33 -5.89
C LEU A 92 23.58 -2.87 -4.78
N GLY A 93 22.32 -3.09 -5.12
CA GLY A 93 21.30 -3.59 -4.19
C GLY A 93 20.65 -2.50 -3.31
N MET A 94 21.10 -1.25 -3.40
CA MET A 94 20.53 -0.13 -2.65
C MET A 94 19.60 0.72 -3.52
N SER A 95 18.46 1.12 -2.95
CA SER A 95 17.55 2.07 -3.59
C SER A 95 18.17 3.47 -3.61
N ILE A 96 18.07 4.17 -4.75
CA ILE A 96 18.60 5.51 -4.96
C ILE A 96 17.59 6.37 -5.72
N GLN A 97 17.57 7.68 -5.44
CA GLN A 97 16.73 8.62 -6.18
C GLN A 97 17.43 9.14 -7.45
N SER A 98 18.76 9.31 -7.41
CA SER A 98 19.53 9.89 -8.51
C SER A 98 19.72 8.92 -9.68
N ASN A 99 19.66 9.43 -10.91
CA ASN A 99 19.98 8.65 -12.11
C ASN A 99 21.51 8.53 -12.28
N ILE A 100 22.10 7.50 -11.66
CA ILE A 100 23.53 7.22 -11.69
C ILE A 100 23.84 6.14 -12.74
N PHE A 101 24.96 6.26 -13.44
CA PHE A 101 25.43 5.24 -14.38
C PHE A 101 25.58 3.88 -13.69
N GLY A 102 25.09 2.81 -14.32
CA GLY A 102 25.07 1.45 -13.76
C GLY A 102 23.89 1.15 -12.83
N SER A 103 23.07 2.14 -12.49
CA SER A 103 21.81 1.90 -11.78
C SER A 103 20.76 1.27 -12.69
N LYS A 104 19.82 0.53 -12.10
CA LYS A 104 18.75 -0.18 -12.81
C LYS A 104 17.41 0.25 -12.25
N LYS A 105 16.45 0.51 -13.13
CA LYS A 105 15.07 0.71 -12.74
C LYS A 105 14.38 -0.64 -12.56
N VAL A 106 13.65 -0.78 -11.47
CA VAL A 106 12.90 -1.99 -11.11
C VAL A 106 11.54 -1.62 -10.56
N GLY A 107 10.60 -2.54 -10.67
CA GLY A 107 9.30 -2.46 -10.04
C GLY A 107 9.07 -3.67 -9.14
N GLU A 108 8.28 -3.50 -8.10
CA GLU A 108 7.87 -4.59 -7.22
C GLU A 108 6.37 -4.41 -6.93
N LEU A 109 5.59 -5.36 -7.40
CA LEU A 109 4.17 -5.53 -7.08
C LEU A 109 4.08 -6.43 -5.85
N VAL A 110 3.11 -6.22 -4.99
CA VAL A 110 2.70 -7.15 -3.94
C VAL A 110 2.47 -8.57 -4.53
N ASP A 111 2.82 -9.62 -3.79
CA ASP A 111 2.63 -11.01 -4.25
C ASP A 111 1.21 -11.52 -3.92
N GLU A 112 0.61 -10.92 -2.89
CA GLU A 112 -0.71 -11.17 -2.36
C GLU A 112 -1.81 -10.71 -3.33
N SER A 113 -2.87 -11.49 -3.41
CA SER A 113 -4.10 -11.11 -4.11
C SER A 113 -4.87 -10.06 -3.32
N CYS A 114 -5.79 -9.33 -3.99
CA CYS A 114 -6.65 -8.37 -3.31
C CYS A 114 -7.50 -9.02 -2.20
N TYR A 115 -7.84 -10.31 -2.33
CA TYR A 115 -8.58 -11.05 -1.32
C TYR A 115 -7.71 -11.31 -0.08
N GLU A 116 -6.47 -11.77 -0.27
CA GLU A 116 -5.54 -11.98 0.85
C GLU A 116 -5.24 -10.67 1.58
N ILE A 117 -5.07 -9.57 0.84
CA ILE A 117 -4.91 -8.23 1.43
C ILE A 117 -6.18 -7.82 2.19
N GLU A 118 -7.38 -8.08 1.66
CA GLU A 118 -8.64 -7.78 2.38
C GLU A 118 -8.73 -8.55 3.70
N GLU A 119 -8.37 -9.84 3.71
CA GLU A 119 -8.40 -10.65 4.93
C GLU A 119 -7.34 -10.20 5.94
N GLU A 120 -6.11 -9.90 5.49
CA GLU A 120 -5.05 -9.36 6.36
C GLU A 120 -5.51 -8.05 7.03
N LEU A 121 -6.09 -7.13 6.26
CA LEU A 121 -6.62 -5.87 6.81
C LEU A 121 -7.75 -6.12 7.83
N LYS A 122 -8.63 -7.11 7.61
CA LYS A 122 -9.68 -7.45 8.57
C LYS A 122 -9.12 -8.05 9.85
N GLU A 123 -8.17 -8.98 9.73
CA GLU A 123 -7.50 -9.60 10.89
C GLU A 123 -6.87 -8.52 11.78
N GLN A 124 -6.17 -7.55 11.17
CA GLN A 124 -5.61 -6.40 11.89
C GLN A 124 -6.68 -5.52 12.55
N LEU A 125 -7.80 -5.26 11.85
CA LEU A 125 -8.90 -4.47 12.40
C LEU A 125 -9.61 -5.17 13.57
N GLU A 126 -9.73 -6.50 13.52
CA GLU A 126 -10.40 -7.30 14.54
C GLU A 126 -9.53 -7.50 15.78
N GLU A 127 -8.22 -7.69 15.61
CA GLU A 127 -7.25 -7.85 16.70
C GLU A 127 -7.32 -6.69 17.71
N TYR A 128 -7.50 -5.46 17.25
CA TYR A 128 -7.60 -4.26 18.10
C TYR A 128 -9.01 -3.97 18.64
N LEU A 129 -10.01 -4.73 18.18
CA LEU A 129 -11.39 -4.65 18.67
C LEU A 129 -11.73 -5.74 19.68
N GLU A 130 -10.93 -6.78 19.83
CA GLU A 130 -11.01 -7.71 20.97
C GLU A 130 -10.65 -7.04 22.30
#